data_AF-A0A920V866-F1
#
_entry.id   AF-A0A920V866-F1
#
_cell.length_a   1.000
_cell.length_b   1.000
_cell.length_c   1.000
_cell.angle_alpha   90.00
_cell.angle_beta   90.00
_cell.angle_gamma   90.00
#
_symmetry.space_group_name_H-M   'P 1'
#
loop_
_entity.id
_entity.type
_entity.pdbx_description
1 polymer ?
#
loop_
_entity_poly.entity_id
_entity_poly.type
_entity_poly.pdbx_seq_one_letter_code
_entity_poly.pdbx_strand_id
1 'polypeptide(L)'
;MAKGDGSLENRDEDSDLGGTMRLGAQECQLQKGTLARSVYGKDSVFERHRHRYEFNSNYREQLEEKELVFSGFSKDGLAEMIEIKDHPWFIGCQFHPEFTSSPLKGHPLFQSFVQAAVEYSEK
;
A
#
# COMPACT_ATOMS: atom_id res chain seq x y z
N MET A 1 -11.62 7.82 20.72
CA MET A 1 -11.12 9.12 20.23
C MET A 1 -9.91 8.86 19.36
N ALA A 2 -10.04 8.99 18.03
CA ALA A 2 -8.92 8.92 17.10
C ALA A 2 -8.83 10.29 16.44
N LYS A 3 -7.76 11.04 16.72
CA LYS A 3 -7.45 12.26 15.98
C LYS A 3 -7.13 11.83 14.55
N GLY A 4 -8.03 12.19 13.63
CA GLY A 4 -7.92 11.91 12.21
C GLY A 4 -7.53 13.18 11.48
N ASP A 5 -6.24 13.42 11.31
CA ASP A 5 -5.79 14.59 10.56
C ASP A 5 -4.70 14.31 9.52
N GLY A 6 -4.47 13.04 9.13
CA GLY A 6 -3.64 12.70 7.96
C GLY A 6 -2.27 13.39 7.90
N SER A 7 -1.75 13.83 9.05
CA SER A 7 -0.70 14.84 9.12
C SER A 7 0.67 14.20 8.94
N LEU A 8 1.54 14.93 8.24
CA LEU A 8 2.97 14.67 8.19
C LEU A 8 3.59 15.38 9.39
N GLU A 9 4.14 14.61 10.34
CA GLU A 9 4.88 15.18 11.47
C GLU A 9 6.36 15.33 11.10
N ASN A 10 6.76 16.57 10.77
CA ASN A 10 8.18 16.97 10.66
C ASN A 10 8.72 17.35 12.07
N ARG A 11 9.99 17.05 12.37
CA ARG A 11 10.60 17.26 13.70
C ARG A 11 11.74 18.28 13.71
N ASP A 12 11.93 18.84 14.90
CA ASP A 12 13.06 19.64 15.37
C ASP A 12 14.33 18.78 15.65
N GLU A 13 15.49 19.43 15.76
CA GLU A 13 16.86 18.87 15.79
C GLU A 13 17.14 17.74 16.81
N ASP A 14 16.28 17.50 17.81
CA ASP A 14 16.55 16.63 18.97
C ASP A 14 15.95 15.21 18.83
N SER A 15 15.82 14.70 17.60
CA SER A 15 15.23 13.39 17.37
C SER A 15 15.99 12.47 16.42
N ASP A 16 16.55 11.43 17.00
CA ASP A 16 17.47 10.47 16.37
C ASP A 16 16.80 9.42 15.46
N LEU A 17 15.59 9.71 14.95
CA LEU A 17 14.82 8.80 14.09
C LEU A 17 14.64 9.43 12.71
N GLY A 18 15.52 9.10 11.76
CA GLY A 18 15.48 9.63 10.39
C GLY A 18 14.18 9.32 9.62
N GLY A 19 13.76 10.23 8.74
CA GLY A 19 12.52 10.16 7.93
C GLY A 19 11.33 10.89 8.56
N THR A 20 10.38 11.39 7.75
CA THR A 20 9.14 12.05 8.23
C THR A 20 8.12 11.00 8.64
N MET A 21 7.46 11.15 9.79
CA MET A 21 6.42 10.21 10.21
C MET A 21 5.16 10.46 9.38
N ARG A 22 4.64 9.42 8.71
CA ARG A 22 3.37 9.43 7.99
C ARG A 22 2.29 8.81 8.85
N LEU A 23 1.30 9.62 9.25
CA LEU A 23 0.19 9.20 10.09
C LEU A 23 -1.15 9.45 9.42
N GLY A 24 -2.10 8.53 9.67
CA GLY A 24 -3.49 8.71 9.27
C GLY A 24 -3.76 8.38 7.81
N ALA A 25 -4.95 8.76 7.34
CA ALA A 25 -5.42 8.42 6.01
C ALA A 25 -4.72 9.29 4.95
N GLN A 26 -4.08 8.66 3.97
CA GLN A 26 -3.43 9.33 2.84
C GLN A 26 -3.84 8.68 1.52
N GLU A 27 -3.79 9.44 0.42
CA GLU A 27 -4.21 8.96 -0.89
C GLU A 27 -3.13 8.10 -1.55
N CYS A 28 -3.53 6.93 -2.04
CA CYS A 28 -2.75 6.04 -2.88
C CYS A 28 -3.39 5.94 -4.27
N GLN A 29 -2.66 6.35 -5.30
CA GLN A 29 -3.04 6.29 -6.71
C GLN A 29 -2.67 4.93 -7.30
N LEU A 30 -3.66 4.22 -7.83
CA LEU A 30 -3.50 2.85 -8.33
C LEU A 30 -3.25 2.83 -9.84
N GLN A 31 -2.16 2.17 -10.22
CA GLN A 31 -1.73 2.07 -11.62
C GLN A 31 -2.72 1.27 -12.47
N LYS A 32 -2.87 1.65 -13.75
CA LYS A 32 -3.74 0.93 -14.70
C LYS A 32 -3.19 -0.46 -14.99
N GLY A 33 -4.07 -1.45 -15.06
CA GLY A 33 -3.72 -2.84 -15.41
C GLY A 33 -3.10 -3.66 -14.28
N THR A 34 -3.03 -3.13 -13.05
CA THR A 34 -2.49 -3.85 -11.89
C THR A 34 -3.56 -4.67 -11.17
N LEU A 35 -3.12 -5.70 -10.44
CA LEU A 35 -4.00 -6.48 -9.57
C LEU A 35 -4.61 -5.57 -8.50
N ALA A 36 -3.81 -4.70 -7.90
CA ALA A 36 -4.28 -3.74 -6.90
C ALA A 36 -5.49 -2.92 -7.39
N ARG A 37 -5.41 -2.34 -8.61
CA ARG A 37 -6.52 -1.58 -9.19
C ARG A 37 -7.75 -2.44 -9.48
N SER A 38 -7.55 -3.67 -9.94
CA SER A 38 -8.64 -4.62 -10.17
C SER A 38 -9.36 -4.99 -8.87
N VAL A 39 -8.61 -5.23 -7.78
CA VAL A 39 -9.17 -5.62 -6.48
C VAL A 39 -9.96 -4.47 -5.84
N TYR A 40 -9.45 -3.24 -5.90
CA TYR A 40 -10.15 -2.08 -5.35
C TYR A 40 -11.28 -1.57 -6.26
N GLY A 41 -11.19 -1.79 -7.57
CA GLY A 41 -12.13 -1.26 -8.56
C GLY A 41 -12.14 0.27 -8.67
N LYS A 42 -11.02 0.92 -8.33
CA LYS A 42 -10.89 2.39 -8.24
C LYS A 42 -9.53 2.88 -8.72
N ASP A 43 -9.47 4.14 -9.12
CA ASP A 43 -8.25 4.81 -9.58
C ASP A 43 -7.38 5.30 -8.42
N SER A 44 -7.99 5.62 -7.29
CA SER A 44 -7.28 5.91 -6.04
C SER A 44 -8.09 5.49 -4.81
N VAL A 45 -7.38 5.33 -3.69
CA VAL A 45 -7.92 4.93 -2.39
C VAL A 45 -7.28 5.76 -1.28
N PHE A 46 -7.94 5.81 -0.11
CA PHE A 46 -7.39 6.46 1.08
C PHE A 46 -7.15 5.41 2.15
N GLU A 47 -5.90 5.23 2.56
CA GLU A 47 -5.51 4.19 3.51
C GLU A 47 -4.68 4.75 4.66
N ARG A 48 -4.65 4.03 5.78
CA ARG A 48 -4.03 4.54 7.02
C ARG A 48 -2.56 4.16 7.11
N HIS A 49 -1.71 5.16 7.24
CA HIS A 49 -0.27 5.03 7.40
C HIS A 49 0.13 5.18 8.88
N ARG A 50 1.20 4.47 9.24
CA ARG A 50 1.91 4.63 10.51
C ARG A 50 3.35 4.13 10.38
N HIS A 51 4.12 4.76 9.50
CA HIS A 51 5.52 4.44 9.28
C HIS A 51 6.32 5.71 9.00
N ARG A 52 7.65 5.55 8.97
CA ARG A 52 8.62 6.62 8.77
C ARG A 52 9.56 6.37 7.59
N TYR A 53 9.85 5.10 7.34
CA TYR A 53 10.73 4.70 6.25
C TYR A 53 9.92 4.51 4.97
N GLU A 54 10.44 5.12 3.91
CA GLU A 54 9.91 5.02 2.56
C GLU A 54 10.84 4.19 1.69
N PHE A 55 10.31 3.64 0.59
CA PHE A 55 11.13 2.98 -0.40
C PHE A 55 12.14 3.95 -1.02
N ASN A 56 13.39 3.51 -1.20
CA ASN A 56 14.40 4.30 -1.88
C ASN A 56 14.29 4.13 -3.41
N SER A 57 13.77 5.16 -4.07
CA SER A 57 13.54 5.19 -5.53
C SER A 57 14.78 4.90 -6.38
N ASN A 58 16.01 5.03 -5.85
CA ASN A 58 17.23 4.66 -6.57
C ASN A 58 17.29 3.17 -6.93
N TYR A 59 16.53 2.32 -6.24
CA TYR A 59 16.44 0.88 -6.52
C TYR A 59 15.25 0.49 -7.40
N ARG A 60 14.42 1.47 -7.81
CA ARG A 60 13.16 1.21 -8.50
C ARG A 60 13.37 0.44 -9.81
N GLU A 61 14.21 0.97 -10.69
CA GLU A 61 14.48 0.40 -12.01
C GLU A 61 15.01 -1.04 -11.91
N GLN A 62 15.96 -1.27 -11.00
CA GLN A 62 16.54 -2.60 -10.78
C GLN A 62 15.52 -3.64 -10.31
N LEU A 63 14.50 -3.22 -9.54
CA LEU A 63 13.43 -4.10 -9.10
C LEU A 63 12.35 -4.31 -10.16
N GLU A 64 12.03 -3.27 -10.93
CA GLU A 64 11.11 -3.36 -12.08
C GLU A 64 11.65 -4.31 -13.16
N GLU A 65 12.96 -4.31 -13.42
CA GLU A 65 13.65 -5.29 -14.28
C GLU A 65 13.56 -6.74 -13.77
N LYS A 66 13.26 -6.94 -12.49
CA LYS A 66 13.03 -8.25 -11.85
C LYS A 66 11.56 -8.54 -11.65
N GLU A 67 10.71 -7.93 -12.48
CA GLU A 67 9.26 -8.17 -12.53
C GLU A 67 8.49 -7.71 -11.28
N LEU A 68 9.12 -6.91 -10.40
CA LEU A 68 8.39 -6.22 -9.34
C LEU A 68 7.65 -5.02 -9.94
N VAL A 69 6.34 -4.98 -9.75
CA VAL A 69 5.50 -3.89 -10.25
C VAL A 69 5.16 -2.97 -9.10
N PHE A 70 5.50 -1.69 -9.23
CA PHE A 70 5.03 -0.65 -8.30
C PHE A 70 3.59 -0.26 -8.67
N SER A 71 2.62 -0.85 -7.98
CA SER A 71 1.21 -0.79 -8.35
C SER A 71 0.43 0.37 -7.74
N GLY A 72 1.01 1.06 -6.75
CA GLY A 72 0.39 2.21 -6.09
C GLY A 72 1.40 3.25 -5.63
N PHE A 73 1.04 4.52 -5.75
CA PHE A 73 1.89 5.66 -5.37
C PHE A 73 1.15 6.72 -4.55
N SER A 74 1.87 7.43 -3.69
CA SER A 74 1.39 8.66 -3.07
C SER A 74 1.29 9.79 -4.11
N LYS A 75 0.65 10.90 -3.77
CA LYS A 75 0.64 12.11 -4.61
C LYS A 75 2.04 12.64 -4.92
N ASP A 76 2.97 12.44 -3.99
CA ASP A 76 4.35 12.89 -4.10
C ASP A 76 5.25 11.83 -4.77
N GLY A 77 4.67 10.74 -5.27
CA GLY A 77 5.37 9.69 -6.00
C GLY A 77 6.08 8.65 -5.13
N LEU A 78 5.79 8.59 -3.82
CA LEU A 78 6.29 7.53 -2.94
C LEU A 78 5.60 6.20 -3.27
N ALA A 79 6.35 5.10 -3.26
CA ALA A 79 5.79 3.78 -3.49
C ALA A 79 4.95 3.31 -2.29
N GLU A 80 3.68 3.02 -2.54
CA GLU A 80 2.71 2.60 -1.51
C GLU A 80 2.32 1.14 -1.60
N MET A 81 2.33 0.62 -2.83
CA MET A 81 1.96 -0.76 -3.13
C MET A 81 2.89 -1.35 -4.18
N ILE A 82 3.17 -2.64 -3.99
CA ILE A 82 3.94 -3.46 -4.91
C ILE A 82 3.21 -4.76 -5.19
N GLU A 83 3.39 -5.31 -6.38
CA GLU A 83 2.96 -6.66 -6.75
C GLU A 83 4.08 -7.37 -7.53
N ILE A 84 4.01 -8.70 -7.64
CA ILE A 84 4.95 -9.50 -8.44
C ILE A 84 4.21 -9.97 -9.67
N LYS A 85 4.73 -9.66 -10.85
CA LYS A 85 4.15 -10.12 -12.12
C LYS A 85 4.16 -11.65 -12.19
N ASP A 86 3.13 -12.21 -12.82
CA ASP A 86 2.93 -13.65 -13.02
C ASP A 86 2.77 -14.49 -11.73
N HIS A 87 2.77 -13.87 -10.54
CA HIS A 87 2.36 -14.53 -9.31
C HIS A 87 0.82 -14.57 -9.22
N PRO A 88 0.18 -15.71 -8.84
CA PRO A 88 -1.28 -15.85 -8.86
C PRO A 88 -1.99 -14.77 -8.03
N TRP A 89 -1.40 -14.41 -6.89
CA TRP A 89 -1.82 -13.26 -6.08
C TRP A 89 -0.68 -12.80 -5.19
N PHE A 90 -0.13 -11.61 -5.42
CA PHE A 90 0.88 -11.02 -4.54
C PHE A 90 0.67 -9.51 -4.47
N ILE A 91 0.37 -8.98 -3.27
CA ILE A 91 0.30 -7.54 -3.01
C ILE A 91 1.04 -7.27 -1.70
N GLY A 92 2.00 -6.36 -1.75
CA GLY A 92 2.58 -5.69 -0.59
C GLY A 92 2.08 -4.25 -0.52
N CYS A 93 1.77 -3.76 0.67
CA CYS A 93 1.40 -2.36 0.89
C CYS A 93 2.06 -1.82 2.15
N GLN A 94 2.29 -0.51 2.17
CA GLN A 94 2.94 0.18 3.30
C GLN A 94 1.94 0.66 4.36
N PHE A 95 0.68 0.87 3.95
CA PHE A 95 -0.43 1.22 4.82
C PHE A 95 -1.03 0.00 5.56
N HIS A 96 -2.00 0.27 6.41
CA HIS A 96 -2.67 -0.70 7.28
C HIS A 96 -4.13 -0.95 6.85
N PRO A 97 -4.38 -1.86 5.88
CA PRO A 97 -5.74 -2.17 5.42
C PRO A 97 -6.62 -2.81 6.51
N GLU A 98 -6.02 -3.35 7.57
CA GLU A 98 -6.72 -3.87 8.75
C GLU A 98 -7.53 -2.80 9.49
N PHE A 99 -7.12 -1.53 9.43
CA PHE A 99 -7.84 -0.44 10.10
C PHE A 99 -9.05 0.07 9.33
N THR A 100 -9.19 -0.30 8.05
CA THR A 100 -10.31 0.05 7.19
C THR A 100 -11.23 -1.16 6.88
N SER A 101 -10.93 -2.32 7.46
CA SER A 101 -11.76 -3.53 7.41
C SER A 101 -12.81 -3.56 8.53
N SER A 102 -13.97 -4.18 8.26
CA SER A 102 -15.02 -4.40 9.28
C SER A 102 -15.71 -5.76 9.07
N PRO A 103 -16.40 -6.31 10.10
CA PRO A 103 -17.14 -7.57 9.94
C PRO A 103 -18.25 -7.51 8.88
N LEU A 104 -18.94 -6.37 8.73
CA LEU A 104 -20.01 -6.20 7.74
C LEU A 104 -19.47 -5.95 6.33
N LYS A 105 -18.28 -5.36 6.24
CA LYS A 105 -17.62 -5.03 4.98
C LYS A 105 -16.13 -5.29 5.13
N GLY A 106 -15.72 -6.49 4.73
CA GLY A 106 -14.32 -6.87 4.68
C GLY A 106 -13.55 -6.00 3.72
N HIS A 107 -12.29 -5.72 4.03
CA HIS A 107 -11.43 -4.95 3.16
C HIS A 107 -11.17 -5.70 1.83
N PRO A 108 -11.20 -5.03 0.66
CA PRO A 108 -11.04 -5.69 -0.65
C PRO A 108 -9.78 -6.54 -0.76
N LEU A 109 -8.64 -6.07 -0.24
CA LEU A 109 -7.39 -6.83 -0.26
C LEU A 109 -7.50 -8.16 0.50
N PHE A 110 -8.16 -8.19 1.66
CA PHE A 110 -8.33 -9.43 2.41
C PHE A 110 -9.32 -10.38 1.74
N GLN A 111 -10.43 -9.85 1.21
CA GLN A 111 -11.40 -10.66 0.47
C GLN A 111 -10.75 -11.31 -0.75
N SER A 112 -10.00 -10.54 -1.53
CA SER A 112 -9.29 -11.03 -2.70
C SER A 112 -8.18 -12.02 -2.35
N PHE A 113 -7.42 -11.78 -1.28
CA PHE A 113 -6.41 -12.71 -0.81
C PHE A 113 -6.99 -14.08 -0.44
N VAL A 114 -8.07 -14.09 0.35
CA VAL A 114 -8.73 -15.34 0.76
C VAL A 114 -9.31 -16.07 -0.45
N GLN A 115 -9.94 -15.34 -1.37
CA GLN A 115 -10.44 -15.92 -2.62
C GLN A 115 -9.31 -16.59 -3.42
N ALA A 116 -8.18 -15.90 -3.60
CA ALA A 116 -7.03 -16.45 -4.30
C ALA A 116 -6.43 -17.67 -3.58
N ALA A 117 -6.44 -17.69 -2.24
CA ALA A 117 -5.99 -18.84 -1.46
C ALA A 117 -6.91 -20.06 -1.63
N VAL A 118 -8.23 -19.85 -1.67
CA VAL A 118 -9.21 -20.91 -1.97
C VAL A 118 -8.98 -21.48 -3.37
N GLU A 119 -8.90 -20.61 -4.39
CA GLU A 119 -8.63 -21.03 -5.77
C GLU A 119 -7.30 -21.77 -5.92
N TYR A 120 -6.27 -21.35 -5.18
CA TYR A 120 -4.98 -22.04 -5.17
C TYR A 120 -5.08 -23.42 -4.50
N SER A 121 -5.90 -23.58 -3.46
CA SER A 121 -6.07 -24.87 -2.77
C SER A 121 -6.83 -25.92 -3.59
N GLU A 122 -7.55 -25.50 -4.63
CA GLU A 122 -8.29 -26.37 -5.54
C GLU A 122 -7.47 -26.79 -6.78
N LYS A 123 -6.24 -26.28 -6.93
CA LYS A 123 -5.30 -26.69 -8.00
C LYS A 123 -4.51 -27.93 -7.61
#